data_AF-A0A3M1QBB9-F1
#
_entry.id   AF-A0A3M1QBB9-F1
#
_cell.length_a   1.000
_cell.length_b   1.000
_cell.length_c   1.000
_cell.angle_alpha   90.00
_cell.angle_beta   90.00
_cell.angle_gamma   90.00
#
_symmetry.space_group_name_H-M   'P 1'
#
loop_
_entity.id
_entity.type
_entity.pdbx_description
1 polymer ?
#
loop_
_entity_poly.entity_id
_entity_poly.type
_entity_poly.pdbx_seq_one_letter_code
_entity_poly.pdbx_strand_id
1 'polypeptide(L)' 'MGLDLAGLGAGLGAGLIAIGAGMGIGRLAAAAAEGISRQPSAAASITGAVNLPLFLLEGVAIIGLVVGLLIVFMR' A
#
# COMPACT_ATOMS: atom_id res chain seq x y z
N MET A 1 10.48 -21.73 -16.93
CA MET A 1 9.99 -20.34 -16.84
C MET A 1 11.13 -19.41 -17.22
N GLY A 2 11.19 -19.00 -18.49
CA GLY A 2 12.12 -17.92 -18.88
C GLY A 2 11.54 -16.58 -18.41
N LEU A 3 12.42 -15.63 -18.04
CA LEU A 3 12.04 -14.23 -17.81
C LEU A 3 11.62 -13.63 -19.16
N ASP A 4 10.37 -13.82 -19.56
CA ASP A 4 9.79 -13.08 -20.67
C ASP A 4 9.56 -11.62 -20.25
N LEU A 5 9.37 -10.75 -21.25
CA LEU A 5 9.21 -9.31 -21.03
C LEU A 5 8.04 -8.99 -20.08
N ALA A 6 7.01 -9.84 -20.09
CA ALA A 6 5.84 -9.66 -19.28
C ALA A 6 6.11 -10.08 -17.81
N GLY A 7 6.90 -11.13 -17.57
CA GLY A 7 7.39 -11.53 -16.25
C GLY A 7 8.27 -10.45 -15.62
N LEU A 8 9.16 -9.86 -16.41
CA LEU A 8 9.97 -8.72 -15.98
C LEU A 8 9.10 -7.50 -15.65
N GLY A 9 8.13 -7.18 -16.51
CA GLY A 9 7.18 -6.08 -16.28
C GLY A 9 6.34 -6.26 -15.01
N ALA A 10 5.86 -7.49 -14.74
CA ALA A 10 5.10 -7.79 -13.53
C ALA A 10 5.96 -7.67 -12.26
N GLY A 11 7.21 -8.14 -12.30
CA GLY A 11 8.15 -7.99 -11.18
C GLY A 11 8.48 -6.54 -10.87
N LEU A 12 8.78 -5.73 -11.89
CA LEU A 12 9.01 -4.30 -11.74
C LEU A 12 7.77 -3.56 -11.24
N GLY A 13 6.59 -3.87 -11.79
CA GLY A 13 5.32 -3.31 -11.36
C GLY A 13 5.03 -3.61 -9.89
N ALA A 14 5.21 -4.85 -9.45
CA ALA A 14 5.04 -5.25 -8.06
C ALA A 14 5.99 -4.48 -7.11
N GLY A 15 7.25 -4.29 -7.51
CA GLY A 15 8.21 -3.50 -6.75
C GLY A 15 7.80 -2.03 -6.61
N LEU A 16 7.32 -1.40 -7.69
CA LEU A 16 6.85 -0.02 -7.66
C LEU A 16 5.59 0.14 -6.79
N ILE A 17 4.66 -0.81 -6.85
CA ILE A 17 3.48 -0.85 -5.99
C ILE A 17 3.90 -0.94 -4.52
N ALA A 18 4.82 -1.84 -4.18
CA ALA A 18 5.31 -1.99 -2.81
C ALA A 18 5.98 -0.71 -2.28
N ILE A 19 6.78 -0.03 -3.11
CA ILE A 19 7.39 1.25 -2.75
C ILE A 19 6.33 2.33 -2.52
N GLY A 20 5.37 2.46 -3.44
CA GLY A 20 4.27 3.43 -3.33
C GLY A 20 3.42 3.20 -2.08
N ALA A 21 3.04 1.95 -1.83
CA ALA A 21 2.26 1.55 -0.65
C ALA A 21 3.05 1.84 0.65
N GLY A 22 4.31 1.40 0.72
CA GLY A 22 5.16 1.61 1.89
C GLY A 22 5.33 3.10 2.24
N MET A 23 5.54 3.96 1.25
CA MET A 23 5.62 5.40 1.47
C MET A 23 4.29 5.99 1.96
N GLY A 24 3.16 5.58 1.39
CA GLY A 24 1.84 6.07 1.80
C GLY A 24 1.44 5.63 3.20
N ILE A 25 1.59 4.34 3.50
CA ILE A 25 1.35 3.74 4.83
C ILE A 25 2.24 4.42 5.87
N GLY A 26 3.54 4.54 5.58
CA GLY A 26 4.50 5.14 6.50
C GLY A 26 4.13 6.59 6.85
N ARG A 27 3.69 7.39 5.87
CA ARG A 27 3.24 8.76 6.10
C ARG A 27 1.96 8.82 6.96
N LEU A 28 0.98 7.97 6.68
CA LEU A 28 -0.26 7.89 7.45
C LEU A 28 0.02 7.45 8.90
N ALA A 29 0.85 6.42 9.08
CA ALA A 29 1.23 5.91 10.38
C ALA A 29 2.02 6.94 11.20
N ALA A 30 2.98 7.64 10.58
CA ALA A 30 3.75 8.69 11.25
C ALA A 30 2.85 9.86 11.68
N ALA A 31 1.95 10.32 10.80
CA ALA A 31 1.01 11.38 11.13
C ALA A 31 0.04 10.98 12.26
N ALA A 32 -0.43 9.73 12.26
CA ALA A 32 -1.24 9.19 13.34
C ALA A 32 -0.48 9.17 14.67
N ALA A 33 0.76 8.66 14.67
CA ALA A 33 1.59 8.59 15.86
C ALA A 33 1.91 9.98 16.44
N GLU A 34 2.22 10.96 15.58
CA GLU A 34 2.43 12.35 16.00
C GLU A 34 1.15 12.99 16.54
N GLY A 35 0.01 12.76 15.89
CA GLY A 35 -1.28 13.24 16.37
C GLY A 35 -1.62 12.69 17.76
N ILE A 36 -1.42 11.38 17.95
CA ILE A 36 -1.68 10.69 19.23
C ILE A 36 -0.73 11.17 20.31
N SER A 37 0.55 11.38 20.01
CA SER A 37 1.51 11.86 21.01
C SER A 37 1.19 13.28 21.47
N ARG A 38 0.70 14.15 20.57
CA ARG A 38 0.25 15.52 20.89
C ARG A 38 -1.09 15.54 21.64
N GLN A 39 -2.00 14.60 21.34
CA GLN A 39 -3.29 14.51 22.02
C GLN A 39 -3.68 13.04 22.32
N PRO A 40 -3.20 12.48 23.45
CA PRO A 40 -3.45 11.07 23.79
C PRO A 40 -4.93 10.74 24.03
N SER A 41 -5.70 11.69 24.57
CA SER A 41 -7.14 11.50 24.81
C SER A 41 -7.96 11.34 23.54
N ALA A 42 -7.45 11.79 22.39
CA ALA A 42 -8.11 11.69 21.10
C ALA A 42 -7.65 10.46 20.28
N ALA A 43 -6.89 9.53 20.87
CA ALA A 43 -6.25 8.46 20.12
C ALA A 43 -7.21 7.63 19.26
N ALA A 44 -8.36 7.23 19.82
CA ALA A 44 -9.37 6.48 19.07
C ALA A 44 -9.95 7.27 17.87
N SER A 45 -10.15 8.58 18.02
CA SER A 45 -10.63 9.44 16.95
C SER A 45 -9.59 9.60 15.84
N ILE A 46 -8.31 9.74 16.20
CA ILE A 46 -7.20 9.89 15.24
C ILE A 46 -7.01 8.58 14.46
N THR A 47 -6.99 7.44 15.15
CA THR A 47 -6.93 6.13 14.50
C THR A 47 -8.12 5.92 13.57
N GLY A 48 -9.34 6.26 14.01
CA GLY A 48 -10.54 6.18 13.17
C GLY A 48 -10.43 7.02 11.89
N ALA A 49 -9.90 8.24 11.99
CA ALA A 49 -9.73 9.13 10.84
C ALA A 49 -8.67 8.63 9.84
N VAL A 50 -7.65 7.90 10.30
CA VAL A 50 -6.55 7.37 9.47
C VAL A 50 -6.90 6.03 8.82
N ASN A 51 -7.77 5.23 9.43
CA ASN A 51 -8.11 3.89 8.95
C ASN A 51 -8.74 3.86 7.55
N LEU A 52 -9.67 4.78 7.24
CA LEU A 52 -10.30 4.82 5.92
C LEU A 52 -9.29 5.16 4.81
N PRO A 53 -8.48 6.23 4.91
CA PRO A 53 -7.39 6.49 3.96
C PRO A 53 -6.40 5.32 3.82
N LEU A 54 -6.02 4.70 4.95
CA LEU A 54 -5.10 3.56 4.95
C LEU A 54 -5.68 2.36 4.20
N PHE A 55 -6.96 2.06 4.44
CA PHE A 55 -7.67 0.99 3.76
C PHE A 55 -7.81 1.23 2.26
N LEU A 56 -8.13 2.47 1.84
CA LEU A 56 -8.21 2.83 0.43
C LEU A 56 -6.85 2.69 -0.26
N LEU A 57 -5.78 3.07 0.42
CA LEU A 57 -4.41 2.93 -0.09
C LEU A 57 -4.00 1.46 -0.25
N GLU A 58 -4.27 0.62 0.76
CA GLU A 58 -4.07 -0.83 0.68
C GLU A 58 -4.90 -1.45 -0.45
N GLY A 59 -6.17 -1.03 -0.61
CA GLY A 59 -7.03 -1.49 -1.70
C GLY A 59 -6.42 -1.25 -3.08
N VAL A 60 -5.86 -0.06 -3.32
CA VAL A 60 -5.18 0.26 -4.59
C VAL A 60 -3.92 -0.59 -4.78
N ALA A 61 -3.13 -0.80 -3.73
CA ALA A 61 -1.94 -1.64 -3.78
C ALA A 61 -2.28 -3.10 -4.12
N ILE A 62 -3.30 -3.66 -3.47
CA ILE A 62 -3.79 -5.02 -3.74
C ILE A 62 -4.29 -5.15 -5.17
N ILE A 63 -5.08 -4.19 -5.68
CA ILE A 63 -5.54 -4.21 -7.07
C ILE A 63 -4.36 -4.26 -8.04
N GLY A 64 -3.32 -3.44 -7.81
CA GLY A 64 -2.11 -3.46 -8.62
C GLY A 64 -1.39 -4.81 -8.59
N LEU A 65 -1.25 -5.42 -7.41
CA LEU A 65 -0.62 -6.74 -7.27
C LEU A 65 -1.45 -7.84 -7.94
N VAL A 66 -2.77 -7.81 -7.79
CA VAL A 66 -3.68 -8.75 -8.45
C VAL A 66 -3.52 -8.64 -9.97
N VAL A 67 -3.50 -7.42 -10.53
CA VAL A 67 -3.21 -7.24 -11.95
C VAL A 67 -1.86 -7.86 -12.30
N GLY A 68 -0.80 -7.58 -11.55
CA GLY A 68 0.52 -8.20 -11.77
C GLY A 68 0.49 -9.73 -11.79
N LEU A 69 -0.21 -10.35 -10.83
CA LEU A 69 -0.42 -11.80 -10.76
C LEU A 69 -1.22 -12.33 -11.95
N LEU A 70 -2.31 -11.64 -12.35
CA LEU A 70 -3.10 -12.02 -13.52
C LEU A 70 -2.25 -11.98 -14.77
N ILE A 71 -1.41 -10.94 -14.95
CA ILE A 71 -0.52 -10.93 -16.09
C ILE A 71 0.44 -12.13 -15.97
N VAL A 72 0.99 -12.51 -14.81
CA VAL A 72 1.88 -13.70 -14.68
C VAL A 72 1.19 -15.04 -14.98
N PHE A 73 -0.03 -15.25 -14.50
CA PHE A 73 -0.71 -16.55 -14.55
C PHE A 73 -1.63 -16.74 -15.75
N MET A 74 -2.05 -15.66 -16.41
CA MET A 74 -2.95 -15.71 -17.58
C MET A 74 -2.21 -15.48 -18.90
N ARG A 75 -0.89 -15.73 -18.94
CA ARG A 75 -0.10 -15.76 -20.19
C ARG A 75 -0.19 -17.13 -20.84
#